data_AF-A0A819IVX0-F1
#
_entry.id   AF-A0A819IVX0-F1
#
_cell.length_a   1.000
_cell.length_b   1.000
_cell.length_c   1.000
_cell.angle_alpha   90.00
_cell.angle_beta   90.00
_cell.angle_gamma   90.00
#
_symmetry.space_group_name_H-M   'P 1'
#
loop_
_entity.id
_entity.type
_entity.pdbx_description
1 polymer ?
#
loop_
_entity_poly.entity_id
_entity_poly.type
_entity_poly.pdbx_seq_one_letter_code
_entity_poly.pdbx_strand_id
1 'polypeptide(L)'
;MGDTNGQVVAGGNGQGNRLDQLNYPSDVLIDKETDSLIICDPGNRRVVRWSRRSGTTQGEILIDNIACGGLAMDNQRYLYISDVEKHEVRRYQIGDKNGTIVAGGNGGDAGLNQLNVPTYIFVDQQQAVYVSDRDNHRVMKWNKGAKEGIVVGGGQEEQAAIYSFVAQIDDREIVAQLKERKEAQQEYSDALRQGHGAYLLEQEEKSQDNFIISVGALPP
;
A
#
# COMPACT_ATOMS: atom_id res chain seq x y z
N MET A 1 0.40 8.03 -38.35
CA MET A 1 0.17 9.36 -37.74
C MET A 1 -0.92 9.18 -36.70
N GLY A 2 -0.64 9.49 -35.44
CA GLY A 2 -1.65 9.43 -34.37
C GLY A 2 -2.58 10.64 -34.48
N ASP A 3 -3.86 10.43 -34.20
CA ASP A 3 -4.83 11.52 -34.07
C ASP A 3 -4.44 12.39 -32.86
N THR A 4 -4.41 13.71 -33.05
CA THR A 4 -4.07 14.68 -31.99
C THR A 4 -5.30 15.20 -31.26
N ASN A 5 -6.50 14.77 -31.67
CA ASN A 5 -7.74 15.23 -31.07
C ASN A 5 -8.21 14.25 -29.98
N GLY A 6 -8.47 14.78 -28.79
CA GLY A 6 -9.15 14.05 -27.73
C GLY A 6 -10.65 13.96 -27.99
N GLN A 7 -11.26 12.81 -27.70
CA GLN A 7 -12.71 12.63 -27.73
C GLN A 7 -13.25 12.43 -26.31
N VAL A 8 -14.37 13.07 -26.00
CA VAL A 8 -15.13 12.75 -24.79
C VAL A 8 -15.81 11.40 -24.97
N VAL A 9 -15.47 10.45 -24.12
CA VAL A 9 -15.98 9.06 -24.17
C VAL A 9 -16.89 8.70 -22.98
N ALA A 10 -16.94 9.58 -21.97
CA ALA A 10 -17.83 9.49 -20.82
C ALA A 10 -18.05 10.89 -20.22
N GLY A 11 -19.24 11.18 -19.72
CA GLY A 11 -19.62 12.50 -19.24
C GLY A 11 -19.69 13.55 -20.35
N GLY A 12 -19.17 14.75 -20.09
CA GLY A 12 -19.16 15.88 -21.05
C GLY A 12 -20.41 16.74 -21.07
N ASN A 13 -21.47 16.36 -20.35
CA ASN A 13 -22.75 17.09 -20.30
C ASN A 13 -22.82 18.09 -19.13
N GLY A 14 -21.68 18.70 -18.80
CA GLY A 14 -21.50 19.58 -17.64
C GLY A 14 -21.35 18.82 -16.31
N GLN A 15 -20.91 19.55 -15.29
CA GLN A 15 -20.79 19.03 -13.92
C GLN A 15 -22.19 18.76 -13.33
N GLY A 16 -22.38 17.60 -12.72
CA GLY A 16 -23.63 17.26 -12.04
C GLY A 16 -23.75 15.77 -11.72
N ASN A 17 -24.92 15.35 -11.25
CA ASN A 17 -25.16 14.02 -10.70
C ASN A 17 -26.06 13.11 -11.57
N ARG A 18 -26.51 13.59 -12.74
CA ARG A 18 -27.25 12.76 -13.70
C ARG A 18 -26.35 11.64 -14.24
N LEU A 19 -26.96 10.62 -14.86
CA LEU A 19 -26.22 9.47 -15.40
C LEU A 19 -25.37 9.83 -16.63
N ASP A 20 -25.67 10.94 -17.29
CA ASP A 20 -24.91 11.51 -18.40
C ASP A 20 -23.83 12.51 -17.94
N GLN A 21 -23.67 12.72 -16.62
CA GLN A 21 -22.77 13.71 -16.02
C GLN A 21 -21.78 13.07 -15.03
N LEU A 22 -20.68 13.77 -14.77
CA LEU A 22 -19.67 13.44 -13.75
C LEU A 22 -19.39 14.69 -12.91
N ASN A 23 -18.79 14.51 -11.74
CA ASN A 23 -18.45 15.56 -10.79
C ASN A 23 -17.09 15.24 -10.13
N TYR A 24 -16.04 15.93 -10.58
CA TYR A 24 -14.64 15.71 -10.16
C TYR A 24 -14.13 14.27 -10.34
N PRO A 25 -14.30 13.62 -11.51
CA PRO A 25 -13.79 12.26 -11.71
C PRO A 25 -12.27 12.21 -11.51
N SER A 26 -11.79 11.24 -10.72
CA SER A 26 -10.38 11.20 -10.27
C SER A 26 -9.59 9.99 -10.79
N ASP A 27 -10.27 8.89 -11.11
CA ASP A 27 -9.62 7.67 -11.59
C ASP A 27 -10.53 6.91 -12.57
N VAL A 28 -9.91 6.15 -13.47
CA VAL A 28 -10.59 5.35 -14.49
C VAL A 28 -9.81 4.08 -14.80
N LEU A 29 -10.51 2.95 -14.92
CA LEU A 29 -9.96 1.71 -15.46
C LEU A 29 -10.79 1.19 -16.64
N ILE A 30 -10.14 0.39 -17.49
CA ILE A 30 -10.79 -0.27 -18.62
C ILE A 30 -11.15 -1.69 -18.20
N ASP A 31 -12.45 -1.98 -18.17
CA ASP A 31 -12.97 -3.34 -18.10
C ASP A 31 -13.04 -3.91 -19.54
N LYS A 32 -12.02 -4.69 -19.90
CA LYS A 32 -11.92 -5.31 -21.25
C LYS A 32 -13.01 -6.34 -21.50
N GLU A 33 -13.52 -6.98 -20.46
CA GLU A 33 -14.51 -8.04 -20.59
C GLU A 33 -15.89 -7.50 -20.93
N THR A 34 -16.26 -6.34 -20.39
CA THR A 34 -17.53 -5.67 -20.73
C THR A 34 -17.36 -4.58 -21.79
N ASP A 35 -16.13 -4.31 -22.24
CA ASP A 35 -15.76 -3.17 -23.08
C ASP A 35 -16.30 -1.86 -22.51
N SER A 36 -15.93 -1.56 -21.27
CA SER A 36 -16.43 -0.41 -20.52
C SER A 36 -15.33 0.31 -19.76
N LEU A 37 -15.56 1.58 -19.46
CA LEU A 37 -14.82 2.33 -18.46
C LEU A 37 -15.48 2.12 -17.10
N ILE A 38 -14.69 2.00 -16.05
CA ILE A 38 -15.16 2.13 -14.66
C ILE A 38 -14.49 3.36 -14.09
N ILE A 39 -15.31 4.33 -13.69
CA ILE A 39 -14.89 5.69 -13.39
C ILE A 39 -15.24 6.00 -11.95
N CYS A 40 -14.27 6.49 -11.20
CA CYS A 40 -14.48 7.05 -9.88
C CYS A 40 -15.02 8.48 -10.03
N ASP A 41 -16.19 8.74 -9.44
CA ASP A 41 -16.93 10.00 -9.52
C ASP A 41 -17.17 10.56 -8.10
N PRO A 42 -16.09 10.99 -7.42
CA PRO A 42 -16.09 11.25 -5.98
C PRO A 42 -16.99 12.43 -5.58
N GLY A 43 -17.12 13.45 -6.44
CA GLY A 43 -18.05 14.56 -6.18
C GLY A 43 -19.52 14.13 -6.13
N ASN A 44 -19.85 12.97 -6.70
CA ASN A 44 -21.16 12.33 -6.60
C ASN A 44 -21.16 11.10 -5.68
N ARG A 45 -20.06 10.82 -4.97
CA ARG A 45 -19.86 9.66 -4.07
C ARG A 45 -20.23 8.33 -4.71
N ARG A 46 -19.82 8.11 -5.96
CA ARG A 46 -20.17 6.91 -6.72
C ARG A 46 -19.04 6.43 -7.61
N VAL A 47 -19.12 5.16 -8.01
CA VAL A 47 -18.35 4.58 -9.10
C VAL A 47 -19.31 4.18 -10.20
N VAL A 48 -19.05 4.64 -11.43
CA VAL A 48 -19.92 4.41 -12.59
C VAL A 48 -19.24 3.54 -13.64
N ARG A 49 -20.01 2.67 -14.29
CA ARG A 49 -19.63 1.97 -15.51
C ARG A 49 -20.13 2.72 -16.72
N TRP A 50 -19.27 2.96 -17.70
CA TRP A 50 -19.63 3.58 -18.97
C TRP A 50 -19.24 2.67 -20.13
N SER A 51 -20.22 2.15 -20.87
CA SER A 51 -19.97 1.31 -22.04
C SER A 51 -19.23 2.10 -23.12
N ARG A 52 -18.21 1.50 -23.73
CA ARG A 52 -17.46 2.10 -24.85
C ARG A 52 -18.11 1.82 -26.20
N ARG A 53 -19.21 1.08 -26.23
CA ARG A 53 -19.96 0.76 -27.45
C ARG A 53 -20.63 2.02 -28.00
N SER A 54 -20.68 2.11 -29.32
CA SER A 54 -21.35 3.20 -30.04
C SER A 54 -22.79 3.39 -29.57
N GLY A 55 -23.21 4.65 -29.38
CA GLY A 55 -24.55 5.02 -28.92
C GLY A 55 -24.75 5.05 -27.40
N THR A 56 -23.72 4.74 -26.60
CA THR A 56 -23.80 4.91 -25.14
C THR A 56 -23.81 6.41 -24.78
N THR A 57 -24.89 6.87 -24.13
CA THR A 57 -25.06 8.29 -23.75
C THR A 57 -25.02 8.55 -22.24
N GLN A 58 -25.08 7.50 -21.42
CA GLN A 58 -25.10 7.59 -19.97
C GLN A 58 -24.38 6.40 -19.33
N GLY A 59 -23.86 6.60 -18.12
CA GLY A 59 -23.29 5.55 -17.29
C GLY A 59 -24.32 4.83 -16.43
N GLU A 60 -23.85 3.78 -15.76
CA GLU A 60 -24.58 2.99 -14.79
C GLU A 60 -23.84 3.04 -13.45
N ILE A 61 -24.58 3.24 -12.36
CA ILE A 61 -23.97 3.24 -11.02
C ILE A 61 -23.63 1.80 -10.62
N LEU A 62 -22.34 1.51 -10.49
CA LEU A 62 -21.89 0.23 -9.94
C LEU A 62 -22.00 0.25 -8.41
N ILE A 63 -21.34 1.22 -7.79
CA ILE A 63 -21.24 1.40 -6.35
C ILE A 63 -21.65 2.83 -5.99
N ASP A 64 -22.49 2.98 -4.98
CA ASP A 64 -22.91 4.26 -4.42
C ASP A 64 -22.35 4.46 -2.99
N ASN A 65 -22.52 5.69 -2.48
CA ASN A 65 -22.09 6.10 -1.14
C ASN A 65 -20.61 5.75 -0.81
N ILE A 66 -19.74 5.99 -1.78
CA ILE A 66 -18.30 5.77 -1.67
C ILE A 66 -17.54 7.03 -2.08
N ALA A 67 -16.68 7.54 -1.21
CA ALA A 67 -15.75 8.62 -1.53
C ALA A 67 -14.51 7.99 -2.18
N CYS A 68 -14.64 7.59 -3.44
CA CYS A 68 -13.57 6.83 -4.10
C CYS A 68 -12.30 7.70 -4.30
N GLY A 69 -11.14 7.17 -3.91
CA GLY A 69 -9.83 7.80 -4.13
C GLY A 69 -9.07 7.22 -5.31
N GLY A 70 -9.27 5.93 -5.57
CA GLY A 70 -8.61 5.16 -6.62
C GLY A 70 -9.30 3.82 -6.84
N LEU A 71 -9.04 3.23 -8.00
CA LEU A 71 -9.66 2.00 -8.48
C LEU A 71 -8.58 0.99 -8.91
N ALA A 72 -8.81 -0.28 -8.61
CA ALA A 72 -8.05 -1.38 -9.21
C ALA A 72 -8.96 -2.58 -9.48
N MET A 73 -8.60 -3.40 -10.46
CA MET A 73 -9.32 -4.64 -10.74
C MET A 73 -8.32 -5.80 -10.86
N ASP A 74 -8.58 -6.89 -10.16
CA ASP A 74 -7.75 -8.09 -10.25
C ASP A 74 -8.17 -9.01 -11.40
N ASN A 75 -7.36 -10.04 -11.68
CA ASN A 75 -7.64 -11.01 -12.73
C ASN A 75 -8.87 -11.91 -12.45
N GLN A 76 -9.39 -11.89 -11.23
CA GLN A 76 -10.63 -12.57 -10.83
C GLN A 76 -11.86 -11.65 -10.94
N ARG A 77 -11.67 -10.42 -11.44
CA ARG A 77 -12.69 -9.38 -11.60
C ARG A 77 -13.28 -8.86 -10.30
N TYR A 78 -12.51 -8.88 -9.22
CA TYR A 78 -12.83 -8.09 -8.05
C TYR A 78 -12.41 -6.63 -8.27
N LEU A 79 -13.34 -5.70 -8.00
CA LEU A 79 -13.08 -4.27 -8.01
C LEU A 79 -12.64 -3.82 -6.61
N TYR A 80 -11.50 -3.17 -6.54
CA TYR A 80 -10.94 -2.59 -5.33
C TYR A 80 -11.11 -1.07 -5.41
N ILE A 81 -11.63 -0.49 -4.33
CA ILE A 81 -11.90 0.95 -4.24
C ILE A 81 -11.38 1.44 -2.90
N SER A 82 -10.57 2.49 -2.91
CA SER A 82 -10.19 3.21 -1.70
C SER A 82 -11.31 4.18 -1.36
N ASP A 83 -11.81 4.12 -0.12
CA ASP A 83 -12.76 5.10 0.40
C ASP A 83 -11.96 6.11 1.25
N VAL A 84 -11.73 7.30 0.70
CA VAL A 84 -10.85 8.31 1.31
C VAL A 84 -11.39 8.84 2.63
N GLU A 85 -12.72 8.89 2.78
CA GLU A 85 -13.38 9.37 4.01
C GLU A 85 -13.43 8.29 5.08
N LYS A 86 -13.49 7.02 4.68
CA LYS A 86 -13.55 5.89 5.60
C LYS A 86 -12.19 5.25 5.89
N HIS A 87 -11.11 5.80 5.35
CA HIS A 87 -9.75 5.35 5.72
C HIS A 87 -9.53 3.85 5.45
N GLU A 88 -10.07 3.36 4.33
CA GLU A 88 -10.13 1.92 4.04
C GLU A 88 -10.05 1.62 2.53
N VAL A 89 -9.69 0.39 2.21
CA VAL A 89 -9.85 -0.18 0.87
C VAL A 89 -10.87 -1.32 0.94
N ARG A 90 -11.86 -1.28 0.07
CA ARG A 90 -12.88 -2.32 -0.07
C ARG A 90 -12.74 -3.07 -1.38
N ARG A 91 -12.99 -4.38 -1.31
CA ARG A 91 -13.08 -5.30 -2.44
C ARG A 91 -14.53 -5.68 -2.70
N TYR A 92 -14.97 -5.57 -3.95
CA TYR A 92 -16.32 -5.87 -4.42
C TYR A 92 -16.28 -6.91 -5.52
N GLN A 93 -17.18 -7.89 -5.50
CA GLN A 93 -17.51 -8.59 -6.73
C GLN A 93 -18.39 -7.67 -7.58
N ILE A 94 -18.16 -7.62 -8.90
CA ILE A 94 -19.01 -6.80 -9.78
C ILE A 94 -20.47 -7.27 -9.67
N GLY A 95 -21.35 -6.35 -9.30
CA GLY A 95 -22.77 -6.62 -9.01
C GLY A 95 -23.12 -6.56 -7.52
N ASP A 96 -22.14 -6.74 -6.64
CA ASP A 96 -22.35 -6.59 -5.20
C ASP A 96 -22.53 -5.12 -4.81
N LYS A 97 -23.41 -4.88 -3.84
CA LYS A 97 -23.58 -3.55 -3.24
C LYS A 97 -22.70 -3.31 -2.02
N ASN A 98 -22.23 -4.40 -1.39
CA ASN A 98 -21.41 -4.33 -0.18
C ASN A 98 -20.03 -4.94 -0.45
N GLY A 99 -18.98 -4.17 -0.14
CA GLY A 99 -17.60 -4.61 -0.29
C GLY A 99 -17.02 -5.10 1.04
N THR A 100 -16.05 -6.00 0.96
CA THR A 100 -15.26 -6.46 2.12
C THR A 100 -14.05 -5.55 2.30
N ILE A 101 -13.77 -5.11 3.54
CA ILE A 101 -12.56 -4.35 3.85
C ILE A 101 -11.35 -5.28 3.70
N VAL A 102 -10.34 -4.84 2.94
CA VAL A 102 -9.11 -5.60 2.68
C VAL A 102 -7.84 -4.87 3.12
N ALA A 103 -7.94 -3.57 3.43
CA ALA A 103 -6.87 -2.78 4.06
C ALA A 103 -7.50 -1.59 4.83
N GLY A 104 -6.84 -1.16 5.92
CA GLY A 104 -7.32 -0.06 6.78
C GLY A 104 -8.61 -0.38 7.54
N GLY A 105 -9.47 0.63 7.71
CA GLY A 105 -10.76 0.51 8.40
C GLY A 105 -10.69 0.59 9.93
N ASN A 106 -9.53 0.90 10.50
CA ASN A 106 -9.31 1.02 11.95
C ASN A 106 -8.96 2.45 12.39
N GLY A 107 -9.32 3.45 11.59
CA GLY A 107 -8.99 4.86 11.82
C GLY A 107 -7.92 5.40 10.86
N GLY A 108 -7.64 6.71 11.00
CA GLY A 108 -6.83 7.50 10.08
C GLY A 108 -5.44 7.87 10.61
N ASP A 109 -4.90 7.17 11.61
CA ASP A 109 -3.54 7.42 12.11
C ASP A 109 -2.48 6.57 11.38
N ALA A 110 -1.25 6.55 11.89
CA ALA A 110 -0.11 5.87 11.28
C ALA A 110 0.05 4.38 11.67
N GLY A 111 -0.91 3.76 12.35
CA GLY A 111 -0.87 2.34 12.70
C GLY A 111 -0.78 1.42 11.47
N LEU A 112 -0.18 0.23 11.61
CA LEU A 112 -0.04 -0.72 10.49
C LEU A 112 -1.38 -1.31 10.02
N ASN A 113 -2.41 -1.25 10.86
CA ASN A 113 -3.79 -1.63 10.52
C ASN A 113 -4.68 -0.44 10.12
N GLN A 114 -4.10 0.74 9.93
CA GLN A 114 -4.78 2.01 9.62
C GLN A 114 -4.30 2.59 8.28
N LEU A 115 -5.11 3.49 7.72
CA LEU A 115 -4.82 4.22 6.49
C LEU A 115 -5.34 5.66 6.63
N ASN A 116 -4.59 6.66 6.17
CA ASN A 116 -4.98 8.05 6.18
C ASN A 116 -5.15 8.60 4.76
N VAL A 117 -6.40 8.84 4.35
CA VAL A 117 -6.78 9.30 3.01
C VAL A 117 -6.14 8.41 1.90
N PRO A 118 -6.45 7.11 1.87
CA PRO A 118 -5.88 6.20 0.88
C PRO A 118 -6.33 6.56 -0.53
N THR A 119 -5.41 6.63 -1.49
CA THR A 119 -5.72 7.05 -2.88
C THR A 119 -5.54 5.91 -3.87
N TYR A 120 -4.40 5.85 -4.55
CA TYR A 120 -4.14 4.85 -5.58
C TYR A 120 -3.97 3.45 -4.98
N ILE A 121 -4.46 2.46 -5.73
CA ILE A 121 -4.39 1.05 -5.37
C ILE A 121 -3.73 0.29 -6.52
N PHE A 122 -2.86 -0.65 -6.18
CA PHE A 122 -2.41 -1.70 -7.10
C PHE A 122 -2.63 -3.06 -6.44
N VAL A 123 -3.04 -4.06 -7.23
CA VAL A 123 -3.26 -5.43 -6.75
C VAL A 123 -2.38 -6.37 -7.57
N ASP A 124 -1.53 -7.15 -6.90
CA ASP A 124 -0.67 -8.11 -7.56
C ASP A 124 -1.35 -9.47 -7.82
N GLN A 125 -0.64 -10.38 -8.48
CA GLN A 125 -1.14 -11.71 -8.83
C GLN A 125 -1.41 -12.61 -7.61
N GLN A 126 -0.84 -12.30 -6.44
CA GLN A 126 -1.09 -12.99 -5.18
C GLN A 126 -2.24 -12.33 -4.39
N GLN A 127 -2.91 -11.34 -4.98
CA GLN A 127 -3.95 -10.52 -4.37
C GLN A 127 -3.43 -9.72 -3.16
N ALA A 128 -2.14 -9.39 -3.12
CA ALA A 128 -1.66 -8.38 -2.19
C ALA A 128 -2.06 -6.99 -2.71
N VAL A 129 -2.52 -6.15 -1.79
CA VAL A 129 -3.03 -4.80 -2.08
C VAL A 129 -1.97 -3.79 -1.66
N TYR A 130 -1.51 -2.99 -2.61
CA TYR A 130 -0.59 -1.88 -2.39
C TYR A 130 -1.41 -0.60 -2.41
N VAL A 131 -1.26 0.24 -1.39
CA VAL A 131 -2.08 1.43 -1.19
C VAL A 131 -1.17 2.63 -0.96
N SER A 132 -1.41 3.69 -1.71
CA SER A 132 -0.83 5.00 -1.41
C SER A 132 -1.58 5.60 -0.21
N ASP A 133 -0.96 5.49 0.96
CA ASP A 133 -1.45 6.01 2.23
C ASP A 133 -1.05 7.49 2.35
N ARG A 134 -1.80 8.33 1.62
CA ARG A 134 -1.37 9.66 1.16
C ARG A 134 -0.95 10.57 2.31
N ASP A 135 -1.79 10.64 3.34
CA ASP A 135 -1.59 11.61 4.44
C ASP A 135 -0.69 11.05 5.55
N ASN A 136 -0.36 9.76 5.50
CA ASN A 136 0.73 9.16 6.28
C ASN A 136 2.06 9.11 5.52
N HIS A 137 2.11 9.67 4.30
CA HIS A 137 3.32 9.79 3.48
C HIS A 137 4.04 8.46 3.21
N ARG A 138 3.27 7.38 3.05
CA ARG A 138 3.82 6.03 2.86
C ARG A 138 3.04 5.23 1.82
N VAL A 139 3.65 4.15 1.35
CA VAL A 139 3.03 3.10 0.55
C VAL A 139 3.01 1.85 1.41
N MET A 140 1.83 1.26 1.53
CA MET A 140 1.60 0.11 2.39
C MET A 140 1.14 -1.08 1.55
N LYS A 141 1.62 -2.27 1.89
CA LYS A 141 1.23 -3.55 1.30
C LYS A 141 0.45 -4.38 2.32
N TRP A 142 -0.74 -4.85 1.94
CA TRP A 142 -1.49 -5.88 2.68
C TRP A 142 -1.49 -7.18 1.89
N ASN A 143 -1.00 -8.25 2.50
CA ASN A 143 -1.21 -9.59 1.97
C ASN A 143 -2.68 -9.99 2.11
N LYS A 144 -3.17 -10.87 1.24
CA LYS A 144 -4.56 -11.36 1.28
C LYS A 144 -4.92 -11.91 2.67
N GLY A 145 -5.92 -11.30 3.31
CA GLY A 145 -6.42 -11.73 4.62
C GLY A 145 -5.64 -11.20 5.83
N ALA A 146 -4.57 -10.42 5.61
CA ALA A 146 -3.81 -9.79 6.69
C ALA A 146 -4.68 -8.80 7.48
N LYS A 147 -4.38 -8.67 8.78
CA LYS A 147 -5.04 -7.70 9.68
C LYS A 147 -4.30 -6.35 9.73
N GLU A 148 -3.06 -6.35 9.31
CA GLU A 148 -2.17 -5.20 9.24
C GLU A 148 -1.32 -5.27 7.96
N GLY A 149 -0.79 -4.14 7.57
CA GLY A 149 0.01 -3.97 6.38
C GLY A 149 1.49 -3.81 6.72
N ILE A 150 2.29 -3.73 5.68
CA ILE A 150 3.73 -3.57 5.73
C ILE A 150 4.06 -2.29 4.97
N VAL A 151 4.85 -1.39 5.57
CA VAL A 151 5.38 -0.23 4.85
C VAL A 151 6.37 -0.73 3.80
N VAL A 152 6.12 -0.43 2.53
CA VAL A 152 6.97 -0.83 1.39
C VAL A 152 7.61 0.35 0.67
N GLY A 153 7.33 1.57 1.10
CA GLY A 153 8.01 2.79 0.65
C GLY A 153 7.53 4.02 1.40
N GLY A 154 8.43 4.98 1.66
CA GLY A 154 8.11 6.17 2.45
C GLY A 154 7.82 5.88 3.93
N GLY A 155 7.19 6.83 4.60
CA GLY A 155 6.97 6.86 6.06
C GLY A 155 7.81 7.93 6.75
N GLN A 156 7.28 8.52 7.81
CA GLN A 156 8.12 9.27 8.75
C GLN A 156 8.88 8.24 9.60
N GLU A 157 10.20 8.23 9.45
CA GLU A 157 11.14 7.50 10.29
C GLU A 157 11.11 8.10 11.71
N GLU A 158 10.06 7.83 12.48
CA GLU A 158 10.13 8.11 13.91
C GLU A 158 10.50 6.86 14.72
N GLN A 159 10.33 5.64 14.18
CA GLN A 159 10.58 4.39 14.94
C GLN A 159 11.00 3.17 14.09
N ALA A 160 11.89 3.33 13.11
CA ALA A 160 12.54 2.16 12.51
C ALA A 160 13.61 1.62 13.48
N ALA A 161 13.24 0.65 14.32
CA ALA A 161 14.20 -0.09 15.14
C ALA A 161 14.56 -1.42 14.46
N ILE A 162 15.85 -1.67 14.26
CA ILE A 162 16.34 -3.02 13.94
C ILE A 162 16.10 -3.88 15.19
N TYR A 163 15.14 -4.80 15.13
CA TYR A 163 14.82 -5.67 16.28
C TYR A 163 15.49 -7.06 16.20
N SER A 164 16.05 -7.41 15.04
CA SER A 164 16.68 -8.72 14.80
C SER A 164 17.66 -8.64 13.64
N PHE A 165 18.82 -9.27 13.80
CA PHE A 165 19.76 -9.56 12.73
C PHE A 165 20.04 -11.07 12.72
N VAL A 166 19.80 -11.71 11.58
CA VAL A 166 20.05 -13.13 11.37
C VAL A 166 20.98 -13.28 10.17
N ALA A 167 22.09 -13.97 10.37
CA ALA A 167 23.02 -14.34 9.30
C ALA A 167 23.09 -15.86 9.17
N GLN A 168 23.03 -16.37 7.94
CA GLN A 168 23.39 -17.76 7.66
C GLN A 168 24.84 -17.80 7.17
N ILE A 169 25.65 -18.63 7.83
CA ILE A 169 27.03 -18.93 7.43
C ILE A 169 27.15 -20.46 7.37
N ASP A 170 27.35 -20.98 6.17
CA ASP A 170 27.26 -22.41 5.86
C ASP A 170 25.96 -23.02 6.43
N ASP A 171 26.06 -24.04 7.28
CA ASP A 171 24.93 -24.73 7.91
C ASP A 171 24.49 -24.10 9.25
N ARG A 172 25.00 -22.90 9.58
CA ARG A 172 24.76 -22.25 10.88
C ARG A 172 23.94 -20.97 10.74
N GLU A 173 22.98 -20.80 11.64
CA GLU A 173 22.24 -19.56 11.82
C GLU A 173 22.83 -18.79 13.01
N ILE A 174 23.27 -17.56 12.74
CA ILE A 174 23.77 -16.62 13.75
C ILE A 174 22.67 -15.59 13.98
N VAL A 175 22.07 -15.64 15.16
CA VAL A 175 21.02 -14.71 15.58
C VAL A 175 21.63 -13.70 16.54
N ALA A 176 21.57 -12.42 16.19
CA ALA A 176 22.00 -11.35 17.08
C ALA A 176 21.01 -11.20 18.24
N GLN A 177 21.54 -11.09 19.45
CA GLN A 177 20.77 -10.75 20.64
C GLN A 177 20.87 -9.24 20.87
N LEU A 178 19.70 -8.57 20.91
CA LEU A 178 19.64 -7.15 21.24
C LEU A 178 19.86 -6.95 22.75
N LYS A 179 20.80 -6.07 23.11
CA LYS A 179 21.14 -5.74 24.49
C LYS A 179 21.41 -4.24 24.63
N GLU A 180 21.40 -3.76 25.87
CA GLU A 180 21.84 -2.40 26.19
C GLU A 180 23.30 -2.19 25.75
N ARG A 181 23.61 -1.00 25.23
CA ARG A 181 24.89 -0.75 24.54
C ARG A 181 26.12 -1.09 25.39
N LYS A 182 26.10 -0.69 26.67
CA LYS A 182 27.22 -0.97 27.60
C LYS A 182 27.39 -2.45 27.89
N GLU A 183 26.28 -3.19 27.97
CA GLU A 183 26.30 -4.63 28.19
C GLU A 183 26.86 -5.36 26.97
N ALA A 184 26.39 -5.00 25.77
CA ALA A 184 26.87 -5.57 24.52
C ALA A 184 28.38 -5.33 24.30
N GLN A 185 28.87 -4.12 24.59
CA GLN A 185 30.30 -3.78 24.51
C GLN A 185 31.15 -4.56 25.52
N GLN A 186 30.64 -4.77 26.74
CA GLN A 186 31.33 -5.53 27.78
C GLN A 186 31.43 -7.00 27.40
N GLU A 187 30.33 -7.62 26.97
CA GLU A 187 30.31 -9.01 26.55
C GLU A 187 31.20 -9.27 25.32
N TYR A 188 31.17 -8.37 24.33
CA TYR A 188 32.10 -8.41 23.20
C TYR A 188 33.55 -8.39 23.67
N SER A 189 33.90 -7.47 24.57
CA SER A 189 35.26 -7.35 25.10
C SER A 189 35.70 -8.58 25.89
N ASP A 190 34.79 -9.17 26.68
CA ASP A 190 35.08 -10.37 27.46
C ASP A 190 35.21 -11.62 26.58
N ALA A 191 34.41 -11.73 25.52
CA ALA A 191 34.54 -12.79 24.52
C ALA A 191 35.91 -12.74 23.84
N LEU A 192 36.39 -11.54 23.46
CA LEU A 192 37.72 -11.37 22.89
C LEU A 192 38.83 -11.71 23.88
N ARG A 193 38.70 -11.33 25.16
CA ARG A 193 39.66 -11.70 26.21
C ARG A 193 39.76 -13.20 26.44
N GLN A 194 38.66 -13.92 26.23
CA GLN A 194 38.59 -15.38 26.32
C GLN A 194 39.09 -16.08 25.04
N GLY A 195 39.42 -15.31 23.99
CA GLY A 195 39.92 -15.84 22.72
C GLY A 195 38.82 -16.31 21.75
N HIS A 196 37.56 -15.96 22.01
CA HIS A 196 36.46 -16.26 21.10
C HIS A 196 36.37 -15.24 19.97
N GLY A 197 35.93 -15.68 18.80
CA GLY A 197 35.47 -14.78 17.74
C GLY A 197 34.17 -14.09 18.15
N ALA A 198 34.07 -12.79 17.92
CA ALA A 198 32.90 -12.00 18.31
C ALA A 198 32.56 -10.95 17.25
N TYR A 199 31.27 -10.64 17.17
CA TYR A 199 30.70 -9.61 16.29
C TYR A 199 29.84 -8.68 17.14
N LEU A 200 30.06 -7.38 17.01
CA LEU A 200 29.27 -6.36 17.68
C LEU A 200 28.73 -5.39 16.63
N LEU A 201 27.40 -5.36 16.48
CA LEU A 201 26.70 -4.36 15.69
C LEU A 201 26.17 -3.30 16.66
N GLU A 202 26.58 -2.05 16.49
CA GLU A 202 26.08 -0.94 17.30
C GLU A 202 25.76 0.28 16.42
N GLN A 203 24.80 1.09 16.85
CA GLN A 203 24.47 2.35 16.21
C GLN A 203 25.59 3.39 16.43
N GLU A 204 25.93 4.13 15.38
CA GLU A 204 26.94 5.18 15.46
C GLU A 204 26.46 6.34 16.36
N GLU A 205 27.32 6.85 17.26
CA GLU A 205 26.93 7.94 18.18
C GLU A 205 26.51 9.24 17.50
N LYS A 206 27.01 9.47 16.29
CA LYS A 206 26.83 10.72 15.55
C LYS A 206 25.76 10.62 14.46
N SER A 207 25.19 9.45 14.23
CA SER A 207 24.23 9.21 13.16
C SER A 207 23.17 8.22 13.63
N GLN A 208 21.89 8.57 13.42
CA GLN A 208 20.80 7.66 13.80
C GLN A 208 20.64 6.48 12.82
N ASP A 209 21.17 6.62 11.61
CA ASP A 209 20.90 5.70 10.50
C ASP A 209 22.13 4.86 10.12
N ASN A 210 23.29 5.13 10.73
CA ASN A 210 24.49 4.35 10.51
C ASN A 210 24.69 3.35 11.65
N PHE A 211 24.98 2.11 11.27
CA PHE A 211 25.43 1.08 12.19
C PHE A 211 26.86 0.66 11.85
N ILE A 212 27.64 0.39 12.89
CA ILE A 212 29.02 -0.05 12.79
C ILE A 212 29.07 -1.51 13.23
N ILE A 213 29.67 -2.36 12.39
CA ILE A 213 30.00 -3.74 12.75
C ILE A 213 31.47 -3.80 13.14
N SER A 214 31.72 -4.15 14.39
CA SER A 214 33.05 -4.52 14.89
C SER A 214 33.19 -6.04 14.87
N VAL A 215 34.25 -6.51 14.22
CA VAL A 215 34.57 -7.94 14.12
C VAL A 215 35.90 -8.19 14.81
N GLY A 216 35.93 -9.14 15.74
CA GLY A 216 37.12 -9.46 16.52
C GLY A 216 37.42 -10.95 16.55
N ALA A 217 38.72 -11.26 16.53
CA ALA A 217 39.28 -12.61 16.66
C ALA A 217 38.60 -13.67 15.76
N LEU A 218 38.47 -13.37 14.46
CA LEU A 218 37.99 -14.36 13.49
C LEU A 218 38.92 -15.57 13.50
N PRO A 219 38.37 -16.80 13.62
CA PRO A 219 39.12 -18.00 13.26
C PRO A 219 39.59 -17.87 11.79
N PRO A 220 40.82 -18.30 11.46
CA PRO A 220 41.30 -18.35 10.08
C PRO A 220 40.48 -19.29 9.19
#